data_AF-A0A4Y7WIN5-F1
#
_entry.id   AF-A0A4Y7WIN5-F1
#
_cell.length_a   1.000
_cell.length_b   1.000
_cell.length_c   1.000
_cell.angle_alpha   90.00
_cell.angle_beta   90.00
_cell.angle_gamma   90.00
#
_symmetry.space_group_name_H-M   'P 1'
#
loop_
_entity.id
_entity.type
_entity.pdbx_description
1 polymer ?
#
loop_
_entity_poly.entity_id
_entity_poly.type
_entity_poly.pdbx_seq_one_letter_code
_entity_poly.pdbx_strand_id
1 'polypeptide(L)' 'MKYEVIAFWSEKGKDGMVCVKKNGVIIDSEISPNRMTENQFLSWRKAKSLAFIHKYDIDIKEVDLALVK' A
#
# COMPACT_ATOMS: atom_id res chain seq x y z
N MET A 1 -12.28 -1.08 -15.53
CA MET A 1 -12.59 -1.15 -14.08
C MET A 1 -11.44 -0.49 -13.37
N LYS A 2 -11.68 0.40 -12.39
CA LYS A 2 -10.59 1.17 -11.76
C LYS A 2 -10.07 0.44 -10.53
N TYR A 3 -8.80 0.09 -10.55
CA TYR A 3 -8.07 -0.41 -9.38
C TYR A 3 -7.11 0.67 -8.90
N GLU A 4 -6.90 0.73 -7.60
CA GLU A 4 -5.98 1.69 -6.99
C GLU A 4 -5.22 0.97 -5.87
N VAL A 5 -3.92 1.21 -5.76
CA VAL A 5 -3.11 0.72 -4.65
C VAL A 5 -2.70 1.91 -3.79
N ILE A 6 -3.03 1.87 -2.51
CA ILE A 6 -2.76 2.96 -1.56
C ILE A 6 -2.01 2.44 -0.34
N ALA A 7 -1.21 3.29 0.28
CA ALA A 7 -0.43 2.96 1.47
C ALA A 7 -0.70 3.96 2.61
N PHE A 8 -0.63 3.48 3.85
CA PHE A 8 -0.84 4.27 5.06
C PHE A 8 0.29 4.01 6.05
N TRP A 9 0.69 5.04 6.79
CA TRP A 9 1.69 4.94 7.86
C TRP A 9 1.20 5.64 9.11
N SER A 10 1.30 4.99 10.27
CA SER A 10 0.98 5.57 11.57
C SER A 10 2.25 5.81 12.37
N GLU A 11 2.57 7.08 12.62
CA GLU A 11 3.72 7.44 13.44
C GLU A 11 3.56 7.03 14.92
N LYS A 12 2.30 6.95 15.41
CA LYS A 12 1.93 6.60 16.79
C LYS A 12 2.11 5.09 17.07
N GLY A 13 1.70 4.24 16.12
CA GLY A 13 1.83 2.79 16.23
C GLY A 13 3.15 2.22 15.71
N LYS A 14 3.84 2.99 14.84
CA LYS A 14 4.94 2.47 13.99
C LYS A 14 4.47 1.29 13.12
N ASP A 15 3.23 1.39 12.68
CA ASP A 15 2.55 0.42 11.83
C ASP A 15 2.16 1.10 10.51
N GLY A 16 2.19 0.34 9.43
CA GLY A 16 1.68 0.77 8.15
C GLY A 16 0.84 -0.31 7.49
N MET A 17 0.23 0.04 6.37
CA MET A 17 -0.61 -0.85 5.60
C MET A 17 -0.53 -0.49 4.12
N VAL A 18 -0.58 -1.48 3.24
CA VAL A 18 -0.85 -1.27 1.81
C VAL A 18 -2.17 -1.96 1.50
N CYS A 19 -3.07 -1.32 0.76
CA CYS A 19 -4.33 -1.91 0.35
C CYS A 19 -4.68 -1.63 -1.11
N VAL A 20 -5.49 -2.52 -1.67
CA VAL A 20 -6.01 -2.44 -3.03
C VAL A 20 -7.48 -2.06 -2.96
N LYS A 21 -7.84 -0.98 -3.64
CA LYS A 21 -9.23 -0.56 -3.85
C LYS A 21 -9.68 -0.95 -5.24
N LYS A 22 -10.93 -1.41 -5.35
CA LYS A 22 -11.64 -1.60 -6.62
C LYS A 22 -12.94 -0.81 -6.54
N ASN A 23 -13.09 0.21 -7.39
CA ASN A 23 -14.24 1.11 -7.38
C ASN A 23 -14.57 1.69 -5.99
N GLY A 24 -13.53 2.13 -5.25
CA GLY A 24 -13.67 2.74 -3.92
C GLY A 24 -13.78 1.75 -2.74
N VAL A 25 -13.94 0.45 -3.00
CA VAL A 25 -14.02 -0.58 -1.95
C VAL A 25 -12.68 -1.27 -1.80
N ILE A 26 -12.20 -1.43 -0.56
CA ILE A 26 -10.97 -2.20 -0.27
C ILE A 26 -11.26 -3.69 -0.50
N ILE A 27 -10.47 -4.33 -1.36
CA ILE A 27 -10.62 -5.76 -1.71
C ILE A 27 -9.45 -6.62 -1.23
N ASP A 28 -8.32 -6.02 -0.89
CA ASP A 28 -7.14 -6.70 -0.34
C ASP A 28 -6.29 -5.71 0.47
N SER A 29 -5.58 -6.21 1.47
CA SER A 29 -4.66 -5.41 2.27
C SER A 29 -3.58 -6.26 2.93
N GLU A 30 -2.44 -5.64 3.17
CA GLU A 30 -1.36 -6.22 3.96
C GLU A 30 -0.90 -5.20 5.01
N ILE A 31 -0.79 -5.65 6.25
CA ILE A 31 -0.25 -4.86 7.37
C ILE A 31 1.26 -5.03 7.38
N SER A 32 1.95 -3.91 7.57
CA SER A 32 3.40 -3.88 7.65
C SER A 32 3.89 -4.64 8.88
N PRO A 33 5.01 -5.38 8.81
CA PRO A 33 5.62 -5.99 9.99
C PRO A 33 5.77 -5.01 11.16
N ASN A 34 5.49 -5.47 12.39
CA ASN A 34 5.61 -4.66 13.59
C ASN A 34 7.03 -4.10 13.76
N ARG A 35 7.12 -2.89 14.35
CA ARG A 35 8.38 -2.23 14.73
C ARG A 35 9.29 -1.89 13.54
N MET A 36 8.72 -1.44 12.43
CA MET A 36 9.51 -0.83 11.37
C MET A 36 9.74 0.66 11.61
N THR A 37 10.86 1.16 11.11
CA THR A 37 11.08 2.60 10.92
C THR A 37 10.31 3.08 9.69
N GLU A 38 10.05 4.39 9.60
CA GLU A 38 9.41 4.97 8.41
C GLU A 38 10.21 4.66 7.13
N ASN A 39 11.54 4.69 7.18
CA ASN A 39 12.38 4.33 6.04
C ASN A 39 12.23 2.87 5.62
N GLN A 40 12.16 1.94 6.58
CA GLN A 40 11.89 0.53 6.28
C GLN A 40 10.49 0.35 5.69
N PHE A 41 9.50 1.08 6.21
CA PHE A 41 8.15 1.10 5.65
C PHE A 41 8.14 1.63 4.20
N LEU A 42 8.90 2.68 3.87
CA LEU A 42 9.01 3.21 2.51
C LEU A 42 9.51 2.16 1.51
N SER A 43 10.50 1.35 1.91
CA SER A 43 10.98 0.23 1.08
C SER A 43 9.97 -0.90 1.00
N TRP A 44 9.38 -1.28 2.14
CA TRP A 44 8.39 -2.35 2.23
C TRP A 44 7.14 -2.04 1.41
N ARG A 45 6.57 -0.83 1.54
CA ARG A 45 5.38 -0.40 0.79
C ARG A 45 5.63 -0.46 -0.71
N LYS A 46 6.83 -0.08 -1.19
CA LYS A 46 7.15 -0.14 -2.62
C LYS A 46 7.11 -1.58 -3.14
N ALA A 47 7.73 -2.51 -2.41
CA ALA A 47 7.72 -3.92 -2.78
C ALA A 47 6.30 -4.51 -2.77
N LYS A 48 5.49 -4.17 -1.75
CA LYS A 48 4.12 -4.67 -1.62
C LYS A 48 3.15 -4.06 -2.63
N SER A 49 3.26 -2.76 -2.91
CA SER A 49 2.48 -2.14 -3.96
C SER A 49 2.76 -2.78 -5.32
N LEU A 50 4.03 -3.05 -5.66
CA LEU A 50 4.40 -3.78 -6.88
C LEU A 50 3.80 -5.18 -6.92
N ALA A 51 3.85 -5.92 -5.82
CA ALA A 51 3.24 -7.25 -5.75
C ALA A 51 1.72 -7.21 -6.01
N PHE A 52 1.01 -6.21 -5.46
CA PHE A 52 -0.43 -6.04 -5.73
C PHE A 52 -0.72 -5.62 -7.18
N ILE A 53 0.09 -4.72 -7.74
CA ILE A 53 -0.02 -4.30 -9.15
C ILE A 53 0.06 -5.53 -10.06
N HIS A 54 1.05 -6.40 -9.84
CA HIS A 54 1.20 -7.64 -10.60
C HIS A 54 0.06 -8.64 -10.37
N LYS A 55 -0.39 -8.82 -9.12
CA LYS A 55 -1.45 -9.77 -8.75
C LYS A 55 -2.80 -9.40 -9.39
N TYR A 56 -3.11 -8.11 -9.47
CA TYR A 56 -4.40 -7.60 -9.93
C TYR A 56 -4.36 -7.06 -11.37
N ASP A 57 -3.23 -7.19 -12.07
CA ASP A 57 -3.02 -6.68 -13.43
C ASP A 57 -3.37 -5.19 -13.57
N ILE A 58 -2.86 -4.38 -12.64
CA ILE A 58 -3.10 -2.93 -12.58
C ILE A 58 -2.04 -2.22 -13.42
N ASP A 59 -2.41 -1.22 -14.21
CA ASP A 59 -1.43 -0.36 -14.88
C ASP A 59 -0.70 0.47 -13.81
N ILE A 60 0.64 0.50 -13.86
CA ILE A 60 1.50 1.26 -12.94
C ILE A 60 1.11 2.74 -12.88
N LYS A 61 0.50 3.29 -13.93
CA LYS A 61 0.01 4.68 -13.97
C LYS A 61 -1.15 4.96 -13.01
N GLU A 62 -1.84 3.92 -12.51
CA GLU A 62 -2.99 4.05 -11.59
C GLU A 62 -2.60 3.88 -10.11
N VAL A 63 -1.31 3.99 -9.79
CA VAL A 63 -0.78 3.72 -8.45
C VAL A 63 -0.50 5.03 -7.72
N ASP A 64 -1.39 5.38 -6.78
CA ASP A 64 -1.15 6.50 -5.87
C ASP A 64 -0.48 6.01 -4.58
N LEU A 65 0.85 6.14 -4.52
CA LEU A 65 1.65 5.87 -3.32
C LEU A 65 1.59 7.05 -2.33
N ALA A 66 0.41 7.63 -2.12
CA ALA A 66 0.19 8.66 -1.12
C ALA A 66 0.66 8.15 0.26
N LEU A 67 1.47 8.94 0.94
CA LEU A 67 1.80 8.72 2.34
C LEU A 67 0.80 9.53 3.14
N VAL A 68 -0.32 8.91 3.50
CA VAL A 68 -1.29 9.54 4.39
C VAL A 68 -0.69 9.51 5.80
N LYS A 69 -0.37 10.69 6.34
CA LYS A 69 0.11 10.91 7.71
C LYS A 69 -1.05 11.10 8.67
#